data_AF-A0A7W0WIU5-F1
#
_entry.id   AF-A0A7W0WIU5-F1
#
_cell.length_a   1.000
_cell.length_b   1.000
_cell.length_c   1.000
_cell.angle_alpha   90.00
_cell.angle_beta   90.00
_cell.angle_gamma   90.00
#
_symmetry.space_group_name_H-M   'P 1'
#
loop_
_entity.id
_entity.type
_entity.pdbx_description
1 polymer ?
#
loop_
_entity_poly.entity_id
_entity_poly.type
_entity_poly.pdbx_seq_one_letter_code
_entity_poly.pdbx_strand_id
1 'polypeptide(L)' 'MFRNLLGFAIFAVIAVFLLKVFFGLFGILVGLLMTLAWFAFVGFLIYLVLKLVAPDAAARVREMVAGRPAV' A
#
# COMPACT_ATOMS: atom_id res chain seq x y z
N MET A 1 -23.00 42.78 1.78
CA MET A 1 -22.63 41.66 0.88
C MET A 1 -21.17 41.24 1.02
N PHE A 2 -20.22 42.18 1.17
CA PHE A 2 -18.80 41.88 1.42
C PHE A 2 -18.52 40.98 2.65
N ARG A 3 -19.30 41.13 3.74
CA ARG A 3 -19.24 40.26 4.94
C ARG A 3 -19.55 38.79 4.63
N ASN A 4 -20.51 38.52 3.73
CA ASN A 4 -20.85 37.14 3.34
C ASN A 4 -19.80 36.57 2.37
N LEU A 5 -19.24 37.42 1.49
CA LEU A 5 -18.17 37.03 0.58
C LEU A 5 -16.89 36.63 1.34
N LEU A 6 -16.51 37.39 2.37
CA LEU A 6 -15.38 37.06 3.25
C LEU A 6 -15.60 35.74 4.00
N GLY A 7 -16.79 35.53 4.56
CA GLY A 7 -17.13 34.27 5.23
C GLY A 7 -17.04 33.06 4.29
N PHE A 8 -17.52 33.20 3.05
CA PHE A 8 -17.43 32.15 2.03
C PHE A 8 -15.98 31.90 1.58
N ALA A 9 -15.17 32.95 1.43
CA ALA A 9 -13.76 32.83 1.08
C ALA A 9 -12.96 32.08 2.17
N ILE A 10 -13.18 32.41 3.44
CA ILE A 10 -12.54 31.71 4.56
C ILE A 10 -13.00 30.25 4.62
N PHE A 11 -14.30 30.00 4.48
CA PHE A 11 -14.84 28.64 4.45
C PHE A 11 -14.24 27.81 3.30
N ALA A 12 -14.13 28.38 2.11
CA ALA A 12 -13.53 27.71 0.96
C ALA A 12 -12.07 27.32 1.22
N VAL A 13 -11.28 28.20 1.83
CA VAL A 13 -9.88 27.90 2.19
C VAL A 13 -9.83 26.75 3.19
N ILE A 14 -10.66 26.78 4.23
CA ILE A 14 -10.72 25.71 5.25
C ILE A 14 -11.16 24.39 4.63
N ALA A 15 -12.18 24.40 3.78
CA ALA A 15 -12.69 23.20 3.11
C ALA A 15 -11.61 22.57 2.20
N VAL A 16 -10.91 23.38 1.41
CA VAL A 16 -9.80 22.90 0.56
C VAL A 16 -8.65 22.36 1.41
N PHE A 17 -8.32 23.01 2.51
CA PHE A 17 -7.29 22.52 3.43
C PHE A 17 -7.65 21.16 4.02
N LEU A 18 -8.88 21.01 4.56
CA LEU A 18 -9.37 19.74 5.09
C LEU A 18 -9.38 18.64 4.03
N LEU A 19 -9.80 18.97 2.81
CA LEU A 19 -9.80 18.03 1.69
C LEU A 19 -8.38 17.53 1.36
N LYS A 20 -7.40 18.44 1.33
CA LYS A 20 -5.99 18.09 1.11
C LYS A 20 -5.45 17.19 2.23
N VAL A 21 -5.79 17.48 3.49
CA VAL A 21 -5.38 16.65 4.64
C VAL A 21 -6.01 15.26 4.54
N PHE A 22 -7.31 15.18 4.23
CA PHE A 22 -8.01 13.92 4.07
C PHE A 22 -7.41 13.05 2.96
N PHE A 23 -7.20 13.61 1.77
CA PHE A 23 -6.56 12.88 0.68
C PHE A 23 -5.09 12.56 0.95
N GLY A 24 -4.37 13.40 1.70
CA GLY A 24 -3.01 13.10 2.14
C GLY A 24 -2.96 11.86 3.05
N LEU A 25 -3.85 11.80 4.05
CA LEU A 25 -3.99 10.64 4.94
C LEU A 25 -4.40 9.38 4.18
N PHE A 26 -5.37 9.50 3.27
CA PHE A 26 -5.77 8.40 2.40
C PHE A 26 -4.63 7.94 1.50
N GLY A 27 -3.85 8.88 0.95
CA GLY A 27 -2.67 8.59 0.14
C GLY A 27 -1.59 7.83 0.91
N ILE A 28 -1.41 8.09 2.21
CA ILE A 28 -0.49 7.31 3.06
C ILE A 28 -0.96 5.85 3.17
N LEU A 29 -2.25 5.62 3.44
CA LEU A 29 -2.80 4.27 3.54
C LEU A 29 -2.66 3.50 2.21
N VAL A 30 -3.06 4.14 1.10
CA VAL A 30 -2.93 3.54 -0.24
C VAL A 30 -1.48 3.31 -0.60
N GLY A 31 -0.58 4.25 -0.28
CA GLY A 31 0.86 4.12 -0.52
C GLY A 31 1.48 2.96 0.26
N LEU A 32 1.07 2.77 1.51
CA LEU A 32 1.50 1.62 2.32
C LEU A 32 1.01 0.30 1.73
N LEU A 33 -0.26 0.22 1.36
CA LEU A 33 -0.83 -0.97 0.72
C LEU A 33 -0.13 -1.29 -0.60
N MET A 34 0.12 -0.28 -1.43
CA MET A 34 0.89 -0.44 -2.68
C MET A 34 2.32 -0.90 -2.43
N THR A 35 2.97 -0.37 -1.40
CA THR A 35 4.34 -0.78 -1.02
C THR A 35 4.37 -2.24 -0.58
N LEU A 36 3.43 -2.66 0.27
CA LEU A 36 3.29 -4.05 0.68
C LEU A 36 2.98 -4.97 -0.50
N ALA A 37 2.07 -4.56 -1.40
CA ALA A 37 1.75 -5.30 -2.61
C ALA A 37 2.97 -5.43 -3.54
N TRP A 38 3.78 -4.37 -3.65
CA TRP A 38 5.02 -4.40 -4.43
C TRP A 38 6.03 -5.38 -3.85
N PHE A 39 6.25 -5.36 -2.53
CA PHE A 39 7.13 -6.34 -1.88
C PHE A 39 6.62 -7.78 -2.05
N ALA A 40 5.31 -8.00 -1.91
CA ALA A 40 4.70 -9.30 -2.15
C ALA A 40 4.88 -9.76 -3.61
N PHE A 41 4.73 -8.84 -4.56
CA PHE A 41 4.92 -9.10 -5.99
C PHE A 41 6.37 -9.48 -6.30
N VAL A 42 7.35 -8.76 -5.74
CA VAL A 42 8.78 -9.08 -5.90
C VAL A 42 9.08 -10.45 -5.27
N GLY A 43 8.59 -10.72 -4.07
CA GLY A 43 8.72 -12.04 -3.43
C GLY A 43 8.12 -13.17 -4.27
N PHE A 44 6.96 -12.91 -4.90
CA PHE A 44 6.32 -13.83 -5.83
C PHE A 44 7.16 -14.07 -7.09
N LEU A 45 7.74 -13.03 -7.70
CA LEU A 45 8.63 -13.18 -8.85
C LEU A 45 9.87 -14.00 -8.50
N ILE A 46 10.50 -13.72 -7.35
CA ILE A 46 11.64 -14.51 -6.87
C ILE A 46 11.24 -15.98 -6.69
N TYR A 47 10.09 -16.24 -6.06
CA TYR A 47 9.56 -17.59 -5.91
C TYR A 47 9.31 -18.27 -7.27
N LEU A 48 8.79 -17.53 -8.26
CA LEU A 48 8.54 -18.05 -9.60
C LEU A 48 9.84 -18.48 -10.30
N VAL A 49 10.86 -17.63 -10.24
CA VAL A 49 12.20 -17.93 -10.78
C VAL A 49 12.79 -19.15 -10.07
N LEU A 50 12.70 -19.17 -8.74
CA LEU A 50 13.23 -20.27 -7.94
C LEU A 50 12.48 -21.58 -8.22
N LYS A 51 11.16 -21.53 -8.45
CA LYS A 51 10.36 -22.68 -8.87
C LYS A 51 10.75 -23.20 -10.27
N LEU A 52 11.15 -22.31 -11.18
CA LEU A 52 11.55 -22.67 -12.54
C LEU A 52 12.95 -23.30 -12.56
N VAL A 53 13.90 -22.76 -11.79
CA VAL A 53 15.30 -23.18 -11.81
C VAL A 53 15.59 -24.30 -10.80
N ALA A 54 14.93 -24.26 -9.63
CA ALA A 54 15.20 -25.15 -8.51
C ALA A 54 13.89 -25.51 -7.76
N PRO A 55 13.05 -26.39 -8.32
CA PRO A 55 11.73 -26.71 -7.77
C PRO A 55 11.77 -27.23 -6.33
N ASP A 56 12.81 -27.98 -5.95
CA ASP A 56 13.00 -28.51 -4.59
C ASP A 56 13.26 -27.40 -3.57
N ALA A 57 14.03 -26.37 -3.96
CA ALA A 57 14.25 -25.20 -3.11
C ALA A 57 12.94 -24.40 -2.94
N ALA A 58 12.10 -24.33 -3.98
CA ALA A 58 10.81 -23.65 -3.91
C ALA A 58 9.83 -24.39 -3.00
N ALA A 59 9.87 -25.72 -2.97
CA ALA A 59 9.10 -26.53 -2.04
C ALA A 59 9.47 -26.22 -0.58
N ARG A 60 10.78 -26.18 -0.26
CA ARG A 60 11.27 -25.84 1.08
C ARG A 60 10.89 -24.41 1.52
N VAL A 61 11.03 -23.43 0.62
CA VAL A 61 10.59 -22.04 0.90
C VAL A 61 9.09 -22.00 1.18
N ARG A 62 8.29 -22.72 0.40
CA ARG A 62 6.85 -22.81 0.61
C ARG A 62 6.51 -23.48 1.94
N GLU A 63 7.21 -24.54 2.34
CA GLU A 63 7.01 -25.22 3.62
C GLU A 63 7.35 -24.33 4.81
N MET A 64 8.49 -23.62 4.73
CA MET A 64 8.90 -22.64 5.75
C MET A 64 7.89 -21.51 5.88
N VAL A 65 7.40 -20.95 4.76
CA VAL A 65 6.38 -19.88 4.78
C VAL A 65 5.02 -20.40 5.24
N ALA A 66 4.64 -21.62 4.86
CA ALA A 66 3.37 -22.25 5.27
C ALA A 66 3.38 -22.73 6.73
N GLY A 67 4.52 -22.68 7.42
CA GLY A 67 4.67 -23.15 8.79
C GLY A 67 4.44 -24.65 8.95
N ARG A 68 4.54 -25.44 7.87
CA ARG A 68 4.48 -26.90 8.00
C ARG A 68 5.84 -27.38 8.53
N PRO A 69 5.87 -28.16 9.63
CA PRO A 69 7.11 -28.77 10.07
C PRO A 69 7.63 -29.65 8.94
N ALA A 70 8.91 -29.50 8.59
CA ALA A 70 9.60 -30.46 7.74
C ALA A 70 9.65 -31.77 8.52
N VAL A 71 8.76 -32.71 8.17
CA VAL A 71 8.73 -34.09 8.66
C VAL A 71 9.21 -35.02 7.56
#